data_AF-A0A7C4CHT7-F1
#
_entry.id   AF-A0A7C4CHT7-F1
#
_cell.length_a   1.000
_cell.length_b   1.000
_cell.length_c   1.000
_cell.angle_alpha   90.00
_cell.angle_beta   90.00
_cell.angle_gamma   90.00
#
_symmetry.space_group_name_H-M   'P 1'
#
loop_
_entity.id
_entity.type
_entity.pdbx_description
1 polymer ?
#
loop_
_entity_poly.entity_id
_entity_poly.type
_entity_poly.pdbx_seq_one_letter_code
_entity_poly.pdbx_strand_id
1 'polypeptide(L)' 'MAKVSVTCLGGTREVGKSAILLEAGRTKVLLDYGMKLIPKQHPEFPPIPEEVDAVLLTHAHLDHSGALPRLVSHGMEVP' A
#
# COMPACT_ATOMS: atom_id res chain seq x y z
N MET A 1 -13.34 -20.16 11.50
CA MET A 1 -13.17 -18.97 10.64
C MET A 1 -11.68 -18.69 10.53
N ALA A 2 -11.18 -18.30 9.35
CA ALA A 2 -9.79 -17.87 9.24
C ALA A 2 -9.59 -16.60 10.07
N LYS A 3 -8.48 -16.52 10.82
CA LYS A 3 -8.09 -15.29 11.52
C LYS A 3 -7.78 -14.23 10.47
N VAL A 4 -8.32 -13.03 10.65
CA VAL A 4 -8.01 -11.86 9.83
C VAL A 4 -7.08 -10.95 10.62
N SER A 5 -6.00 -10.47 9.99
CA SER A 5 -5.13 -9.43 10.52
C SER A 5 -5.08 -8.22 9.60
N VAL A 6 -4.84 -7.06 10.20
CA VAL A 6 -4.70 -5.78 9.52
C VAL A 6 -3.38 -5.17 9.98
N THR A 7 -2.50 -4.87 9.03
CA THR A 7 -1.23 -4.20 9.29
C THR A 7 -1.22 -2.86 8.58
N CYS A 8 -1.07 -1.78 9.34
CA CYS A 8 -0.93 -0.45 8.79
C CYS A 8 0.53 -0.22 8.35
N LEU A 9 0.76 -0.12 7.04
CA LEU A 9 2.08 0.16 6.47
C LEU A 9 2.31 1.67 6.26
N GLY A 10 1.24 2.45 6.16
CA GLY A 10 1.28 3.92 6.06
C GLY A 10 -0.10 4.56 6.24
N GLY A 11 -0.17 5.89 6.23
CA GLY A 11 -1.41 6.65 6.38
C GLY A 11 -2.07 6.57 7.77
N THR A 12 -1.34 6.12 8.80
CA THR A 12 -1.87 5.99 10.16
C THR A 12 -1.29 7.08 11.05
N ARG A 13 -2.16 7.91 11.65
CA ARG A 13 -1.80 9.12 12.41
C ARG A 13 -1.07 10.19 11.57
N GLU A 14 -1.31 10.18 10.25
CA GLU A 14 -0.79 11.15 9.30
C GLU A 14 -1.68 11.20 8.04
N VAL A 15 -1.41 12.16 7.14
CA VAL A 15 -1.98 12.22 5.79
C VAL A 15 -0.89 11.91 4.78
N GLY A 16 -1.22 11.13 3.74
CA GLY A 16 -0.26 10.67 2.74
C GLY A 16 0.15 9.21 2.94
N LYS A 17 0.71 8.62 1.88
CA LYS A 17 1.28 7.26 1.85
C LYS A 17 0.35 6.19 2.44
N SER A 18 -0.94 6.22 2.12
CA SER A 18 -1.89 5.19 2.54
C SER A 18 -1.45 3.82 2.04
N ALA A 19 -1.39 2.84 2.94
CA ALA A 19 -1.14 1.44 2.62
C ALA A 19 -1.52 0.56 3.80
N ILE A 20 -2.44 -0.38 3.59
CA ILE A 20 -2.93 -1.31 4.61
C ILE A 20 -2.84 -2.72 4.05
N LEU A 21 -2.12 -3.60 4.74
CA LEU A 21 -2.04 -5.02 4.41
C LEU A 21 -3.13 -5.78 5.17
N LEU A 22 -3.99 -6.47 4.43
CA LEU A 22 -5.02 -7.37 4.94
C LEU A 22 -4.57 -8.81 4.73
N GLU A 23 -4.59 -9.62 5.78
CA GLU A 23 -4.21 -11.03 5.68
C GLU A 23 -5.33 -11.92 6.24
N ALA A 24 -5.73 -12.91 5.46
CA ALA A 24 -6.76 -13.89 5.82
C ALA A 24 -6.34 -15.29 5.35
N GLY A 25 -5.81 -16.10 6.27
CA GLY A 25 -5.28 -17.41 5.94
C GLY A 25 -4.05 -17.31 5.04
N ARG A 26 -4.18 -17.73 3.78
CA ARG A 26 -3.12 -17.63 2.75
C ARG A 26 -3.28 -16.42 1.83
N THR A 27 -4.36 -15.66 1.98
CA THR A 27 -4.65 -14.51 1.11
C THR A 27 -4.09 -13.25 1.74
N LYS A 28 -3.34 -12.47 0.96
CA LYS A 28 -2.76 -11.17 1.31
C LYS A 28 -3.25 -10.13 0.31
N VAL A 29 -4.00 -9.13 0.75
CA VAL A 29 -4.48 -8.05 -0.10
C VAL A 29 -3.93 -6.73 0.41
N LEU A 30 -3.34 -5.95 -0.48
CA LEU A 30 -2.93 -4.59 -0.18
C LEU A 30 -4.06 -3.63 -0.51
N LEU A 31 -4.53 -2.87 0.46
CA LEU A 31 -5.46 -1.76 0.26
C LEU A 31 -4.67 -0.46 0.16
N ASP A 32 -4.75 0.17 -1.01
CA ASP A 32 -3.98 1.34 -1.44
C ASP A 32 -2.45 1.15 -1.38
N TYR A 33 -1.74 1.93 -2.20
CA TYR A 33 -0.30 2.08 -2.09
C TYR A 33 0.09 3.47 -2.57
N GLY A 34 -0.05 4.44 -1.68
CA GLY A 34 0.08 5.86 -1.97
C GLY A 34 1.45 6.45 -1.67
N MET A 35 1.61 7.75 -1.96
CA MET A 35 2.80 8.52 -1.59
C MET A 35 2.44 9.70 -0.68
N LYS A 36 3.39 10.21 0.09
CA LYS A 36 3.23 11.46 0.84
C LYS A 36 4.09 12.53 0.19
N LEU A 37 3.43 13.54 -0.37
CA LEU A 37 4.08 14.70 -0.95
C LEU A 37 4.48 15.66 0.18
N ILE A 38 5.78 15.95 0.27
CA ILE A 38 6.32 16.87 1.25
C ILE A 38 6.91 18.06 0.49
N PRO A 39 6.46 19.30 0.77
CA PRO A 39 6.99 20.48 0.10
C PRO A 39 8.52 20.57 0.24
N LYS A 40 9.20 20.76 -0.91
CA LYS A 40 10.67 20.89 -1.01
C LYS A 40 11.47 19.67 -0.54
N GLN A 41 10.85 18.49 -0.48
CA GLN A 41 11.51 17.24 -0.11
C GLN A 41 11.11 16.13 -1.07
N HIS A 42 11.85 15.01 -1.04
CA HIS A 42 11.45 13.81 -1.76
C HIS A 42 10.15 13.24 -1.17
N PRO A 43 9.28 12.62 -1.99
CA PRO A 43 8.10 11.94 -1.47
C PRO A 43 8.50 10.81 -0.52
N GLU A 44 7.71 10.62 0.54
CA GLU A 44 7.80 9.41 1.35
C GLU A 44 6.86 8.35 0.80
N PHE A 45 7.26 7.09 0.97
CA PHE A 45 6.49 5.94 0.52
C PHE A 45 6.34 4.94 1.67
N PRO A 46 5.31 4.08 1.65
CA PRO A 46 5.22 2.96 2.57
C PRO A 46 6.38 1.98 2.35
N PRO A 47 6.70 1.13 3.35
CA PRO A 47 7.57 -0.02 3.13
C PRO A 47 6.97 -0.91 2.04
N ILE A 48 7.85 -1.61 1.31
CA ILE A 48 7.41 -2.53 0.25
C ILE A 48 7.03 -3.84 0.93
N PRO A 49 5.78 -4.32 0.78
CA PRO A 49 5.40 -5.62 1.30
C PRO A 49 6.13 -6.72 0.53
N GLU A 50 6.42 -7.85 1.19
CA GLU A 50 7.16 -8.96 0.58
C GLU A 50 6.39 -9.58 -0.60
N GLU A 51 5.11 -9.88 -0.40
CA GLU A 51 4.22 -10.48 -1.40
C GLU A 51 2.76 -10.11 -1.06
N VAL A 52 1.94 -9.93 -2.09
CA VAL A 52 0.48 -9.82 -1.99
C VAL A 52 -0.16 -10.50 -3.20
N ASP A 53 -1.42 -10.90 -3.09
CA ASP A 53 -2.18 -11.54 -4.16
C ASP A 53 -2.92 -10.54 -5.05
N ALA A 54 -3.23 -9.36 -4.50
CA ALA A 54 -3.94 -8.29 -5.20
C ALA A 54 -3.70 -6.94 -4.52
N VAL A 55 -3.88 -5.87 -5.29
CA VAL A 55 -3.94 -4.49 -4.79
C VAL A 55 -5.30 -3.88 -5.08
N LEU A 56 -6.02 -3.50 -4.02
CA LEU A 56 -7.27 -2.76 -4.13
C LEU A 56 -6.98 -1.27 -4.02
N LEU A 57 -7.19 -0.52 -5.10
CA LEU A 57 -7.11 0.93 -5.08
C LEU A 57 -8.49 1.52 -4.77
N THR A 58 -8.58 2.30 -3.70
CA THR A 58 -9.84 2.94 -3.29
C THR A 58 -10.26 4.06 -4.25
N HIS A 59 -9.31 4.93 -4.63
CA HIS A 59 -9.52 6.04 -5.55
C HIS A 59 -8.20 6.60 -6.09
N ALA A 60 -8.27 7.49 -7.07
CA ALA A 60 -7.11 7.90 -7.87
C ALA A 60 -6.19 8.98 -7.25
N HIS A 61 -6.44 9.45 -6.01
CA HIS A 61 -5.54 10.45 -5.42
C HIS A 61 -4.15 9.86 -5.15
N LEU A 62 -3.12 10.70 -5.23
CA LEU A 62 -1.72 10.26 -5.14
C LEU A 62 -1.34 9.74 -3.76
N ASP A 63 -2.02 10.20 -2.71
CA ASP A 63 -1.86 9.67 -1.36
C ASP A 63 -2.42 8.26 -1.16
N HIS A 64 -3.09 7.70 -2.18
CA HIS A 64 -3.60 6.33 -2.24
C HIS A 64 -3.03 5.51 -3.41
N SER A 65 -2.70 6.15 -4.53
CA SER A 65 -2.25 5.47 -5.78
C SER A 65 -0.78 5.71 -6.14
N GLY A 66 -0.16 6.75 -5.57
CA GLY A 66 1.07 7.32 -6.11
C GLY A 66 2.30 6.40 -6.02
N ALA A 67 2.29 5.39 -5.15
CA ALA A 67 3.39 4.45 -5.00
C ALA A 67 3.19 3.14 -5.78
N LEU A 68 2.03 2.90 -6.40
CA LEU A 68 1.72 1.66 -7.13
C LEU A 68 2.82 1.26 -8.15
N PRO A 69 3.39 2.18 -8.95
CA PRO A 69 4.47 1.81 -9.89
C PRO A 69 5.72 1.26 -9.19
N ARG A 70 5.96 1.60 -7.91
CA ARG A 70 7.08 1.03 -7.14
C ARG A 70 6.92 -0.46 -6.89
N LEU A 71 5.69 -0.97 -6.76
CA LEU A 71 5.44 -2.41 -6.62
C LEU A 71 5.88 -3.16 -7.89
N VAL A 72 5.46 -2.65 -9.06
CA VAL A 72 5.86 -3.20 -10.37
C VAL A 72 7.38 -3.16 -10.55
N SER A 73 8.02 -2.04 -10.21
CA SER A 73 9.49 -1.93 -10.25
C SER A 73 10.22 -2.89 -9.31
N HIS A 74 9.53 -3.45 -8.29
CA HIS A 74 10.05 -4.50 -7.41
C HIS A 74 9.63 -5.91 -7.85
N GLY A 75 9.13 -6.08 -9.07
CA GLY A 75 8.77 -7.38 -9.65
C GLY A 75 7.40 -7.90 -9.21
N MET A 76 6.57 -7.06 -8.60
CA MET A 76 5.21 -7.44 -8.21
C MET A 76 4.24 -7.24 -9.37
N GLU A 77 3.79 -8.35 -9.96
CA GLU A 77 2.78 -8.38 -11.03
C GLU A 77 1.49 -9.03 -10.48
N VAL A 78 0.58 -8.19 -9.99
CA VAL A 78 -0.67 -8.61 -9.33
C VAL A 78 -1.84 -7.77 -9.84
N PRO A 79 -3.07 -8.32 -9.83
CA PRO A 79 -4.26 -7.58 -10.17
C PRO A 79 -4.56 -6.43 -9.20
#